data_AF-A0A9E6D3F3-F1
#
_entry.id   AF-A0A9E6D3F3-F1
#
_cell.length_a   1.000
_cell.length_b   1.000
_cell.length_c   1.000
_cell.angle_alpha   90.00
_cell.angle_beta   90.00
_cell.angle_gamma   90.00
#
_symmetry.space_group_name_H-M   'P 1'
#
loop_
_entity.id
_entity.type
_entity.pdbx_description
1 polymer ?
#
loop_
_entity_poly.entity_id
_entity_poly.type
_entity_poly.pdbx_seq_one_letter_code
_entity_poly.pdbx_strand_id
1 'polypeptide(L)'
;MKNFRLFLLAFLLLGCANKKEKLITLNGLAFGTTYKIEYYDFGTDSKIKKGIDFVVRAINKSLSTYLPESDISEINKGNTPKI
;
A
#
# COMPACT_ATOMS: atom_id res chain seq x y z
N MET A 1 -17.18 -44.29 27.06
CA MET A 1 -15.92 -43.51 27.08
C MET A 1 -15.14 -43.50 25.76
N LYS A 2 -15.42 -44.38 24.79
CA LYS A 2 -14.74 -44.42 23.47
C LYS A 2 -15.05 -43.19 22.59
N ASN A 3 -16.28 -42.69 22.64
CA ASN A 3 -16.76 -41.57 21.81
C ASN A 3 -16.19 -40.21 22.27
N PHE A 4 -15.86 -40.07 23.56
CA PHE A 4 -15.26 -38.84 24.11
C PHE A 4 -13.83 -38.63 23.61
N ARG A 5 -13.05 -39.73 23.44
CA ARG A 5 -11.70 -39.67 22.85
C ARG A 5 -11.74 -39.22 21.40
N LEU A 6 -12.78 -39.60 20.65
CA LEU A 6 -12.98 -39.17 19.26
C LEU A 6 -13.28 -37.67 19.18
N PHE A 7 -14.10 -37.16 20.09
CA PHE A 7 -14.42 -35.73 20.20
C PHE A 7 -13.20 -34.89 20.58
N LEU A 8 -12.38 -35.37 21.53
CA LEU A 8 -11.16 -34.70 21.95
C LEU A 8 -10.14 -34.63 20.80
N LEU A 9 -10.02 -35.71 20.01
CA LEU A 9 -9.17 -35.77 18.82
C LEU A 9 -9.64 -34.81 17.72
N ALA A 10 -10.95 -34.68 17.52
CA ALA A 10 -11.52 -33.70 16.59
C ALA A 10 -11.28 -32.25 17.06
N PHE A 11 -11.33 -32.00 18.38
CA PHE A 11 -11.07 -30.68 18.95
C PHE A 11 -9.61 -30.25 18.84
N LEU A 12 -8.67 -31.19 18.92
CA LEU A 12 -7.24 -30.97 18.65
C LEU A 12 -6.94 -30.56 17.20
N LEU A 13 -7.82 -30.89 16.24
CA LEU A 13 -7.67 -30.52 14.83
C LEU A 13 -8.22 -29.12 14.51
N LEU A 14 -8.89 -28.43 15.45
CA LEU A 14 -9.35 -27.04 15.30
C LEU A 14 -8.24 -26.01 15.56
N GLY A 15 -6.97 -26.42 15.49
CA GLY A 15 -5.81 -25.56 15.73
C GLY A 15 -5.84 -24.26 14.92
N CYS A 16 -5.51 -23.15 15.58
CA CYS A 16 -5.51 -21.81 14.99
C CYS A 16 -4.64 -21.73 13.74
N ALA A 17 -5.23 -21.24 12.64
CA ALA A 17 -4.46 -20.79 11.49
C ALA A 17 -3.72 -19.50 11.87
N ASN A 18 -2.41 -19.59 12.09
CA ASN A 18 -1.57 -18.40 12.19
C ASN A 18 -1.71 -17.62 10.88
N LYS A 19 -2.15 -16.35 10.98
CA LYS A 19 -2.21 -15.43 9.85
C LYS A 19 -0.78 -15.27 9.35
N LYS A 20 -0.41 -16.03 8.31
CA LYS A 20 0.95 -16.01 7.78
C LYS A 20 1.23 -14.61 7.25
N GLU A 21 2.28 -13.99 7.77
CA GLU A 21 2.86 -12.77 7.21
C GLU A 21 3.15 -13.01 5.74
N LYS A 22 2.43 -12.31 4.87
CA LYS A 22 2.62 -12.40 3.43
C LYS A 22 3.48 -11.25 3.00
N LEU A 23 4.66 -11.55 2.45
CA LEU A 23 5.44 -10.54 1.75
C LEU A 23 4.63 -10.05 0.55
N ILE A 24 4.33 -8.76 0.53
CA ILE A 24 3.71 -8.05 -0.57
C ILE A 24 4.76 -7.19 -1.24
N THR A 25 4.79 -7.26 -2.57
CA THR A 25 5.63 -6.40 -3.40
C THR A 25 4.71 -5.51 -4.24
N LEU A 26 4.80 -4.20 -4.04
CA LEU A 26 4.11 -3.19 -4.84
C LEU A 26 5.11 -2.54 -5.79
N ASN A 27 4.71 -2.43 -7.05
CA ASN A 27 5.45 -1.71 -8.08
C ASN A 27 4.56 -0.64 -8.69
N GLY A 28 5.16 0.45 -9.17
CA GLY A 28 4.43 1.50 -9.86
C GLY A 28 5.35 2.51 -10.51
N LEU A 29 4.75 3.48 -11.19
CA LEU A 29 5.43 4.59 -11.84
C LEU A 29 5.35 5.83 -10.95
N ALA A 30 6.46 6.55 -10.80
CA ALA A 30 6.52 7.83 -10.11
C ALA A 30 7.68 8.66 -10.67
N PHE A 31 7.45 9.97 -10.85
CA PHE A 31 8.50 10.96 -11.13
C PHE A 31 9.44 10.61 -12.31
N GLY A 32 8.88 10.04 -13.39
CA GLY A 32 9.66 9.65 -14.59
C GLY A 32 10.43 8.33 -14.46
N THR A 33 10.22 7.58 -13.38
CA THR A 33 10.83 6.26 -13.14
C THR A 33 9.82 5.31 -12.48
N THR A 34 10.29 4.17 -11.98
CA THR A 34 9.52 3.19 -11.21
C THR A 34 9.93 3.16 -9.74
N TYR A 35 9.01 2.72 -8.89
CA TYR A 35 9.31 2.37 -7.51
C TYR A 35 9.00 0.89 -7.26
N LYS A 36 9.68 0.33 -6.25
CA LYS A 36 9.39 -0.98 -5.67
C LYS A 36 9.32 -0.85 -4.15
N ILE A 37 8.21 -1.28 -3.56
CA ILE A 37 7.98 -1.28 -2.11
C ILE A 37 7.66 -2.70 -1.67
N GLU A 38 8.36 -3.20 -0.66
CA GLU A 38 8.16 -4.53 -0.09
C GLU A 38 7.80 -4.40 1.39
N TYR A 39 6.73 -5.08 1.81
CA TYR A 39 6.25 -5.05 3.18
C TYR A 39 5.50 -6.34 3.53
N TYR A 40 5.40 -6.68 4.80
CA TYR A 40 4.59 -7.81 5.26
C TYR A 40 3.17 -7.32 5.60
N ASP A 41 2.16 -7.94 5.00
CA ASP A 41 0.76 -7.59 5.25
C ASP A 41 0.08 -8.53 6.27
N PHE A 42 -0.74 -7.93 7.12
CA PHE A 42 -1.60 -8.61 8.10
C PHE A 42 -3.08 -8.62 7.67
N GLY A 43 -3.38 -8.33 6.39
CA GLY A 43 -4.72 -8.38 5.78
C GLY A 43 -5.32 -7.03 5.39
N THR A 44 -4.50 -6.06 4.96
CA THR A 44 -4.86 -4.67 4.65
C THR A 44 -4.35 -4.15 3.30
N ASP A 45 -3.85 -5.04 2.44
CA ASP A 45 -3.13 -4.74 1.19
C ASP A 45 -3.69 -3.58 0.34
N SER A 46 -5.02 -3.55 0.09
CA SER A 46 -5.60 -2.56 -0.84
C SER A 46 -5.52 -1.10 -0.38
N LYS A 47 -5.38 -0.84 0.93
CA LYS A 47 -5.31 0.53 1.48
C LYS A 47 -3.94 1.16 1.26
N ILE A 48 -2.88 0.37 1.31
CA ILE A 48 -1.50 0.87 1.24
C ILE A 48 -1.18 1.38 -0.17
N LYS A 49 -1.53 0.63 -1.21
CA LYS A 49 -1.34 1.09 -2.59
C LYS A 49 -2.07 2.42 -2.86
N LYS A 50 -3.32 2.55 -2.41
CA LYS A 50 -4.10 3.79 -2.57
C LYS A 50 -3.43 4.98 -1.86
N GLY A 51 -2.86 4.75 -0.68
CA GLY A 51 -2.08 5.76 0.05
C GLY A 51 -0.83 6.20 -0.72
N ILE A 52 -0.07 5.23 -1.26
CA ILE A 52 1.11 5.51 -2.10
C ILE A 52 0.70 6.34 -3.33
N ASP A 53 -0.32 5.92 -4.07
CA ASP A 53 -0.82 6.63 -5.25
C ASP A 53 -1.31 8.06 -4.92
N PHE A 54 -1.83 8.27 -3.70
CA PHE A 54 -2.22 9.61 -3.24
C PHE A 54 -1.01 10.50 -2.98
N VAL A 55 0.01 10.01 -2.26
CA VAL A 55 1.24 10.75 -1.97
C VAL A 55 1.99 11.07 -3.27
N VAL A 56 2.14 10.10 -4.17
CA VAL A 56 2.80 10.31 -5.47
C VAL A 56 2.11 11.41 -6.28
N ARG A 57 0.77 11.40 -6.32
CA ARG A 57 0.01 12.47 -7.00
C ARG A 57 0.16 13.82 -6.33
N ALA A 58 0.14 13.89 -5.01
CA ALA A 58 0.33 15.14 -4.28
C ALA A 58 1.71 15.75 -4.56
N ILE A 59 2.76 14.92 -4.55
CA ILE A 59 4.12 15.34 -4.88
C ILE A 59 4.21 15.79 -6.34
N ASN A 60 3.62 15.06 -7.29
CA ASN A 60 3.60 15.48 -8.70
C ASN A 60 2.86 16.81 -8.89
N LYS A 61 1.71 16.99 -8.26
CA LYS A 61 0.96 18.26 -8.30
C LYS A 61 1.81 19.40 -7.74
N SER A 62 2.64 19.16 -6.74
CA SER A 62 3.44 20.23 -6.15
C SER A 62 4.76 20.50 -6.89
N LEU A 63 5.50 19.45 -7.24
CA LEU A 63 6.93 19.55 -7.58
C LEU A 63 7.29 19.12 -9.01
N SER A 64 6.34 18.66 -9.83
CA SER A 64 6.67 18.25 -11.19
C SER A 64 6.89 19.46 -12.10
N THR A 65 8.13 19.71 -12.51
CA THR A 65 8.46 20.73 -13.55
C THR A 65 7.98 20.35 -14.95
N TYR A 66 7.52 19.11 -15.13
CA TYR A 66 6.98 18.60 -16.39
C TYR A 66 5.45 18.75 -16.49
N LEU A 67 4.75 18.98 -15.37
CA LEU A 67 3.32 19.26 -15.36
C LEU A 67 3.12 20.78 -15.37
N PRO A 68 2.54 21.36 -16.44
CA PRO A 68 2.36 22.81 -16.53
C PRO A 68 1.52 23.41 -15.40
N GLU A 69 0.61 22.62 -14.83
CA GLU A 69 -0.33 22.99 -13.76
C GLU A 69 0.20 22.71 -12.34
N SER A 70 1.44 22.22 -12.20
CA SER A 70 2.00 21.98 -10.87
C SER A 70 2.30 23.29 -10.14
N ASP A 71 2.35 23.22 -8.80
CA ASP A 71 2.65 24.41 -7.98
C ASP A 71 4.01 25.01 -8.35
N ILE A 72 5.04 24.19 -8.55
CA ILE A 72 6.36 24.67 -8.96
C ILE A 72 6.35 25.27 -10.38
N SER A 73 5.55 24.73 -11.29
CA SER A 73 5.43 25.29 -12.65
C SER A 73 4.74 26.64 -12.63
N GLU A 74 3.73 26.84 -11.77
CA GLU A 74 3.10 28.14 -11.58
C GLU A 74 4.06 29.15 -10.95
N ILE A 75 4.82 28.75 -9.94
CA ILE A 75 5.88 29.60 -9.35
C ILE A 75 6.91 30.00 -10.40
N ASN A 76 7.35 29.06 -11.23
CA ASN A 76 8.34 29.33 -12.29
C ASN A 76 7.81 30.30 -13.37
N LYS A 77 6.48 30.39 -13.54
CA LYS A 77 5.84 31.40 -14.40
C LYS A 77 5.66 32.75 -13.70
N GLY A 78 5.98 32.86 -12.41
CA GLY A 78 5.75 34.04 -11.59
C GLY A 78 4.35 34.14 -10.99
N ASN A 79 3.55 33.07 -11.05
CA ASN A 79 2.20 33.03 -10.50
C ASN A 79 2.20 32.51 -9.04
N THR A 80 1.13 32.83 -8.30
CA THR A 80 0.89 32.22 -6.98
C THR A 80 0.07 30.93 -7.15
N PRO A 81 0.56 29.76 -6.70
CA PRO A 81 -0.17 28.51 -6.80
C PRO A 81 -1.49 28.51 -6.03
N LYS A 82 -2.48 27.79 -6.54
CA LYS A 82 -3.72 27.49 -5.83
C LYS A 82 -3.52 26.18 -5.06
N ILE A 83 -3.07 26.31 -3.82
CA ILE A 83 -2.84 25.18 -2.89
C ILE A 83 -4.16 24.48 -2.58
#